data_AF-A0A532CJM8-F1
#
_entry.id   AF-A0A532CJM8-F1
#
_cell.length_a   1.000
_cell.length_b   1.000
_cell.length_c   1.000
_cell.angle_alpha   90.00
_cell.angle_beta   90.00
_cell.angle_gamma   90.00
#
_symmetry.space_group_name_H-M   'P 1'
#
loop_
_entity.id
_entity.type
_entity.pdbx_description
1 polymer ?
#
loop_
_entity_poly.entity_id
_entity_poly.type
_entity_poly.pdbx_seq_one_letter_code
_entity_poly.pdbx_strand_id
1 'polypeptide(L)' 'MKMVAHDDQPQEEWRVGVKTRMHVSACNGATQLCIFEQWVEPAVGAPTHWHPVEEVLT' A
#
# COMPACT_ATOMS: atom_id res chain seq x y z
N MET A 1 -13.90 14.44 -7.82
CA MET A 1 -12.68 13.70 -8.14
C MET A 1 -11.51 14.43 -7.49
N LYS A 2 -10.74 13.76 -6.64
CA LYS A 2 -9.54 14.34 -6.01
C LYS A 2 -8.31 13.78 -6.71
N MET A 3 -7.43 14.67 -7.16
CA MET A 3 -6.12 14.27 -7.67
C MET A 3 -5.19 14.01 -6.49
N VAL A 4 -4.51 12.86 -6.50
CA VAL A 4 -3.48 12.51 -5.51
C VAL A 4 -2.17 12.39 -6.27
N ALA A 5 -1.22 13.26 -5.97
CA ALA A 5 0.14 13.13 -6.48
C ALA A 5 0.84 12.03 -5.66
N HIS A 6 1.24 10.96 -6.33
CA HIS A 6 1.80 9.77 -5.67
C HIS A 6 3.18 10.04 -5.08
N ASP A 7 4.02 10.80 -5.79
CA ASP A 7 5.36 11.14 -5.33
C ASP A 7 5.37 12.04 -4.08
N ASP A 8 4.25 12.71 -3.80
CA ASP A 8 4.05 13.52 -2.60
C ASP A 8 3.57 12.69 -1.41
N GLN A 9 3.21 11.41 -1.60
CA GLN A 9 2.78 10.53 -0.51
C GLN A 9 4.00 9.93 0.21
N PRO A 10 3.99 9.92 1.56
CA PRO A 10 5.11 9.39 2.32
C PRO A 10 5.32 7.91 2.02
N GLN A 11 6.58 7.51 2.05
CA GLN A 11 6.96 6.11 2.08
C GLN A 11 7.16 5.69 3.53
N GLU A 12 6.35 4.75 3.99
CA GLU A 12 6.34 4.27 5.36
C GLU A 12 7.01 2.90 5.43
N GLU A 13 7.98 2.74 6.33
CA GLU A 13 8.56 1.44 6.65
C GLU A 13 7.74 0.79 7.78
N TRP A 14 6.74 0.00 7.41
CA TRP A 14 5.88 -0.67 8.39
C TRP A 14 6.53 -1.95 8.96
N ARG A 15 7.51 -2.50 8.24
CA ARG A 15 8.38 -3.58 8.68
C ARG A 15 9.78 -3.34 8.12
N VAL A 16 10.81 -3.69 8.88
CA VAL A 16 12.22 -3.57 8.42
C VAL A 16 12.38 -4.21 7.04
N GLY A 17 12.82 -3.39 6.06
CA GLY A 17 13.00 -3.80 4.67
C GLY A 17 11.72 -3.92 3.83
N VAL A 18 10.56 -3.52 4.38
CA VAL A 18 9.30 -3.43 3.63
C VAL A 18 8.76 -2.02 3.75
N LYS A 19 8.76 -1.33 2.61
CA LYS A 19 8.29 0.05 2.53
C LYS A 19 7.03 0.11 1.69
N THR A 20 6.07 0.91 2.13
CA THR A 20 4.78 1.08 1.47
C THR A 20 4.50 2.55 1.20
N ARG A 21 3.90 2.84 0.05
CA ARG A 21 3.36 4.16 -0.29
C ARG A 21 1.89 4.02 -0.63
N MET A 22 1.04 4.75 0.09
CA MET A 22 -0.40 4.76 -0.18
C MET A 22 -0.71 5.61 -1.42
N HIS A 23 -1.50 5.09 -2.36
CA HIS A 23 -1.96 5.85 -3.54
C HIS A 23 -3.44 6.22 -3.44
N VAL A 24 -4.28 5.27 -3.04
CA VAL A 24 -5.75 5.43 -2.97
C VAL A 24 -6.23 4.81 -1.67
N SER A 25 -6.98 5.55 -0.85
CA SER A 25 -7.54 5.05 0.40
C SER A 25 -8.66 5.94 0.92
N ALA A 26 -9.35 5.48 1.97
CA ALA A 26 -10.31 6.32 2.70
C ALA A 26 -9.68 7.64 3.18
N CYS A 27 -8.39 7.63 3.56
CA CYS A 27 -7.67 8.83 4.01
C CYS A 27 -7.55 9.91 2.92
N ASN A 28 -7.61 9.52 1.65
CA ASN A 28 -7.63 10.45 0.52
C ASN A 28 -9.00 10.54 -0.19
N GLY A 29 -10.06 10.03 0.43
CA GLY A 29 -11.45 10.19 0.00
C GLY A 29 -11.96 9.10 -0.93
N ALA A 30 -11.22 8.02 -1.13
CA ALA A 30 -11.69 6.85 -1.86
C ALA A 30 -12.62 6.00 -0.98
N THR A 31 -13.65 5.41 -1.59
CA THR A 31 -14.69 4.66 -0.87
C THR A 31 -14.81 3.20 -1.27
N GLN A 32 -14.13 2.77 -2.33
CA GLN A 32 -14.28 1.42 -2.90
C GLN A 32 -12.98 0.64 -2.99
N LEU A 33 -11.88 1.29 -3.39
CA LEU A 33 -10.58 0.65 -3.56
C LEU A 33 -9.55 1.28 -2.61
N CYS A 34 -8.68 0.42 -2.10
CA CYS A 34 -7.43 0.80 -1.47
C CYS A 34 -6.30 0.31 -2.37
N ILE A 35 -5.37 1.19 -2.74
CA ILE A 35 -4.24 0.86 -3.61
C ILE A 35 -2.98 1.44 -2.98
N PHE A 36 -1.95 0.62 -2.84
CA PHE A 36 -0.64 1.02 -2.36
C PHE A 36 0.45 0.33 -3.17
N GLU A 37 1.60 0.99 -3.26
CA GLU A 37 2.82 0.45 -3.83
C GLU A 37 3.71 -0.06 -2.71
N GLN A 38 4.35 -1.22 -2.89
CA GLN A 38 5.23 -1.81 -1.88
C GLN A 38 6.57 -2.21 -2.49
N TRP A 39 7.66 -1.82 -1.82
CA TRP A 39 9.02 -2.28 -2.10
C TRP A 39 9.43 -3.24 -1.00
N VAL A 40 9.90 -4.42 -1.40
CA VAL A 40 10.29 -5.50 -0.51
C VAL A 40 11.75 -5.81 -0.76
N GLU A 41 12.60 -5.60 0.25
CA GLU A 41 14.01 -5.98 0.20
C GLU A 41 14.16 -7.52 0.10
N PRO A 42 15.31 -8.03 -0.38
CA PRO A 42 15.54 -9.46 -0.46
C PRO A 42 15.35 -10.16 0.90
N ALA A 43 14.72 -11.34 0.87
CA ALA A 43 14.48 -12.21 2.03
C ALA A 43 13.55 -11.66 3.14
N VAL A 44 12.87 -10.53 2.92
CA VAL A 44 11.79 -10.05 3.80
C VAL A 44 10.44 -10.04 3.06
N GLY A 45 9.35 -9.68 3.75
CA GLY A 45 8.00 -9.63 3.18
C GLY A 45 6.89 -9.61 4.22
N ALA A 46 5.64 -9.73 3.77
CA ALA A 46 4.52 -9.94 4.68
C ALA A 46 4.52 -11.38 5.23
N PRO A 47 4.23 -11.61 6.53
CA PRO A 47 3.97 -12.96 7.04
C PRO A 47 2.80 -13.61 6.28
N THR A 48 2.73 -14.94 6.23
CA THR A 48 1.57 -15.63 5.66
C THR A 48 0.31 -15.33 6.48
N HIS A 49 -0.74 -14.83 5.83
CA HIS A 49 -2.02 -14.47 6.45
C HIS A 49 -3.17 -14.55 5.42
N TRP A 50 -4.39 -14.24 5.85
CA TRP A 50 -5.56 -14.15 4.99
C TRP A 50 -6.46 -12.98 5.40
N HIS A 51 -7.27 -12.51 4.46
CA HIS A 51 -8.24 -11.44 4.63
C HIS A 51 -9.59 -11.82 4.02
N PRO A 52 -10.71 -11.23 4.47
CA PRO A 52 -12.05 -11.50 3.92
C PRO A 52 -12.30 -10.79 2.59
N VAL A 53 -11.31 -10.06 2.07
CA VAL A 53 -11.37 -9.33 0.79
C VAL A 53 -10.30 -9.87 -0.15
N GLU A 54 -10.56 -9.76 -1.45
CA GLU A 54 -9.56 -10.09 -2.46
C GLU A 54 -8.45 -9.02 -2.47
N GLU A 55 -7.20 -9.48 -2.58
CA GLU A 55 -6.03 -8.64 -2.80
C GLU A 55 -5.43 -9.03 -4.16
N VAL A 56 -5.16 -8.04 -5.01
CA VAL A 56 -4.60 -8.24 -6.34
C VAL A 56 -3.24 -7.57 -6.41
N LEU A 57 -2.22 -8.32 -6.83
CA LEU A 57 -0.84 -7.85 -6.98
C LEU A 57 -0.44 -7.88 -8.47
N THR A 58 0.34 -6.90 -8.92
CA THR A 58 0.80 -6.74 -10.32
C THR A 58 2.30 -6.56 -10.39
#